data_AF-A0A1G8SC17-F1
#
_entry.id   AF-A0A1G8SC17-F1
#
_cell.length_a   1.000
_cell.length_b   1.000
_cell.length_c   1.000
_cell.angle_alpha   90.00
_cell.angle_beta   90.00
_cell.angle_gamma   90.00
#
_symmetry.space_group_name_H-M   'P 1'
#
loop_
_entity.id
_entity.type
_entity.pdbx_description
1 polymer ?
#
loop_
_entity_poly.entity_id
_entity_poly.type
_entity_poly.pdbx_seq_one_letter_code
_entity_poly.pdbx_strand_id
1 'polypeptide(L)'
;MVVIGEEGGTIEQQWRHKVQAYRSMLIPGFPNLFLMLGPNTPIGNFSVIAMSEVQMDYLLQLIQQWQQRHFDAVSARTSAMEAFNHTLKTAMKDTVWLGVCQSWYLDPDGDPAIWPFSWQRWVDEVAAPQMAHLRLHQYSNEPI
;
A
#
# COMPACT_ATOMS: atom_id res chain seq x y z
N MET A 1 1.40 19.11 -5.74
CA MET A 1 1.06 19.00 -4.31
C MET A 1 2.27 18.37 -3.63
N VAL A 2 2.70 18.89 -2.49
CA VAL A 2 3.80 18.29 -1.70
C VAL A 2 3.19 17.57 -0.51
N VAL A 3 3.57 16.31 -0.30
CA VAL A 3 3.13 15.51 0.85
C VAL A 3 4.33 15.28 1.75
N ILE A 4 4.20 15.64 3.02
CA ILE A 4 5.27 15.58 4.01
C ILE A 4 4.89 14.55 5.08
N GLY A 5 5.81 13.63 5.37
CA GLY A 5 5.64 12.59 6.37
C GLY A 5 5.98 13.07 7.78
N GLU A 6 5.87 12.17 8.76
CA GLU A 6 6.01 12.50 10.18
C GLU A 6 7.43 12.97 10.58
N GLU A 7 8.45 12.58 9.82
CA GLU A 7 9.86 12.98 10.04
C GLU A 7 10.29 14.17 9.18
N GLY A 8 9.34 14.85 8.52
CA GLY A 8 9.60 16.02 7.68
C GLY A 8 10.11 15.70 6.25
N GLY A 9 10.35 14.43 5.94
CA GLY A 9 10.67 13.96 4.58
C GLY A 9 9.45 13.98 3.65
N THR A 10 9.66 14.20 2.36
CA THR A 10 8.55 14.22 1.37
C THR A 10 8.30 12.85 0.75
N ILE A 11 7.11 12.63 0.23
CA ILE A 11 6.76 11.38 -0.47
C ILE A 11 7.64 11.16 -1.71
N GLU A 12 8.01 12.23 -2.40
CA GLU A 12 8.92 12.19 -3.55
C GLU A 12 10.33 11.76 -3.14
N GLN A 13 10.79 12.15 -1.94
CA GLN A 13 12.05 11.66 -1.40
C GLN A 13 11.98 10.17 -1.06
N GLN A 14 10.89 9.71 -0.44
CA GLN A 14 10.69 8.29 -0.11
C GLN A 14 10.59 7.41 -1.37
N TRP A 15 9.91 7.89 -2.41
CA TRP A 15 9.74 7.16 -3.67
C TRP A 15 10.80 7.44 -4.73
N ARG A 16 11.89 8.15 -4.38
CA ARG A 16 12.95 8.52 -5.31
C ARG A 16 13.53 7.34 -6.07
N HIS A 17 13.64 6.19 -5.40
CA HIS A 17 14.18 4.96 -5.98
C HIS A 17 13.09 4.03 -6.47
N LYS A 18 12.10 3.75 -5.61
CA LYS A 18 11.05 2.79 -5.91
C LYS A 18 9.74 3.22 -5.27
N VAL A 19 8.67 3.19 -6.06
CA VAL A 19 7.33 3.52 -5.59
C VAL A 19 6.74 2.28 -4.90
N GLN A 20 6.59 2.35 -3.57
CA GLN A 20 6.13 1.22 -2.78
C GLN A 20 5.08 1.64 -1.75
N ALA A 21 4.15 0.73 -1.50
CA ALA A 21 3.13 0.83 -0.46
C ALA A 21 2.81 -0.57 0.09
N TYR A 22 2.38 -0.65 1.34
CA TYR A 22 1.79 -1.85 1.92
C TYR A 22 0.34 -1.99 1.46
N ARG A 23 -0.03 -3.18 0.96
CA ARG A 23 -1.36 -3.47 0.38
C ARG A 23 -1.81 -2.45 -0.68
N SER A 24 -0.85 -1.80 -1.34
CA SER A 24 -1.10 -0.71 -2.30
C SER A 24 -1.82 0.52 -1.73
N MET A 25 -2.01 0.61 -0.41
CA MET A 25 -2.85 1.62 0.23
C MET A 25 -2.11 2.45 1.28
N LEU A 26 -1.13 1.87 1.99
CA LEU A 26 -0.51 2.50 3.17
C LEU A 26 0.99 2.69 2.97
N ILE A 27 1.52 3.82 3.42
CA ILE A 27 2.95 4.15 3.30
C ILE A 27 3.56 4.33 4.71
N PRO A 28 4.67 3.66 5.03
CA PRO A 28 5.40 3.89 6.27
C PRO A 28 5.86 5.35 6.38
N GLY A 29 5.72 5.96 7.56
CA GLY A 29 6.13 7.35 7.81
C GLY A 29 5.13 8.41 7.32
N PHE A 30 4.02 8.01 6.67
CA PHE A 30 2.94 8.90 6.24
C PHE A 30 1.63 8.51 6.93
N PRO A 31 1.44 8.88 8.21
CA PRO A 31 0.23 8.57 8.95
C PRO A 31 -1.02 9.18 8.32
N ASN A 32 -2.13 8.44 8.34
CA ASN A 32 -3.44 8.84 7.82
C ASN A 32 -3.45 9.23 6.32
N LEU A 33 -2.41 8.88 5.58
CA LEU A 33 -2.38 8.93 4.13
C LEU A 33 -2.77 7.57 3.56
N PHE A 34 -3.90 7.52 2.86
CA PHE A 34 -4.40 6.32 2.19
C PHE A 34 -4.42 6.53 0.68
N LEU A 35 -3.80 5.60 -0.05
CA LEU A 35 -3.86 5.57 -1.50
C LEU A 35 -5.05 4.71 -1.95
N MET A 36 -5.78 5.21 -2.94
CA MET A 36 -6.67 4.38 -3.75
C MET A 36 -5.94 4.00 -5.03
N LEU A 37 -6.06 2.74 -5.44
CA LEU A 37 -5.44 2.24 -6.66
C LEU A 37 -3.92 2.52 -6.72
N GLY A 38 -3.25 2.43 -5.55
CA GLY A 38 -1.82 2.69 -5.44
C GLY A 38 -0.93 1.62 -6.10
N PRO A 39 0.39 1.70 -5.92
CA PRO A 39 1.36 0.81 -6.56
C PRO A 39 1.04 -0.66 -6.34
N ASN A 40 1.26 -1.52 -7.34
CA ASN A 40 0.96 -2.95 -7.31
C ASN A 40 -0.53 -3.33 -7.19
N THR A 41 -1.46 -2.37 -7.29
CA THR A 41 -2.89 -2.69 -7.40
C THR A 41 -3.12 -3.47 -8.72
N PRO A 42 -4.04 -4.45 -8.76
CA PRO A 42 -4.31 -5.25 -9.97
C PRO A 42 -4.97 -4.51 -11.17
N ILE A 43 -4.71 -3.22 -11.39
CA ILE A 43 -5.41 -2.37 -12.38
C ILE A 43 -5.37 -2.95 -13.79
N GLY A 44 -4.25 -3.56 -14.18
CA GLY A 44 -4.09 -4.19 -15.49
C GLY A 44 -4.72 -5.57 -15.63
N ASN A 45 -5.13 -6.21 -14.53
CA ASN A 45 -5.57 -7.60 -14.49
C ASN A 45 -7.07 -7.75 -14.22
N PHE A 46 -7.67 -6.85 -13.44
CA PHE A 46 -9.05 -6.97 -12.93
C PHE A 46 -9.82 -5.65 -13.02
N SER A 47 -11.12 -5.69 -12.67
CA SER A 47 -12.00 -4.52 -12.73
C SER A 47 -11.61 -3.44 -11.71
N VAL A 48 -11.27 -2.24 -12.21
CA VAL A 48 -10.96 -1.07 -11.37
C VAL A 48 -12.06 -0.75 -10.36
N ILE A 49 -13.32 -0.95 -10.75
CA ILE A 49 -14.46 -0.72 -9.86
C ILE A 49 -14.41 -1.72 -8.70
N ALA A 50 -14.30 -3.02 -9.00
CA ALA A 50 -14.26 -4.06 -7.98
C ALA A 50 -13.07 -3.91 -7.03
N MET A 51 -11.89 -3.55 -7.56
CA MET A 51 -10.70 -3.24 -6.74
C MET A 51 -10.93 -2.06 -5.81
N SER A 52 -11.57 -1.01 -6.32
CA SER A 52 -11.86 0.19 -5.55
C SER A 52 -12.83 -0.11 -4.42
N GLU A 53 -13.85 -0.94 -4.65
CA GLU A 53 -14.81 -1.37 -3.62
C GLU A 53 -14.11 -2.12 -2.47
N VAL A 54 -13.31 -3.14 -2.78
CA VAL A 54 -12.62 -3.91 -1.73
C VAL A 54 -11.53 -3.10 -1.00
N GLN A 55 -10.83 -2.19 -1.69
CA GLN A 55 -9.91 -1.26 -1.03
C GLN A 55 -10.65 -0.27 -0.12
N MET A 56 -11.80 0.24 -0.56
CA MET A 56 -12.61 1.15 0.24
C MET A 56 -13.10 0.45 1.52
N ASP A 57 -13.58 -0.78 1.43
CA ASP A 57 -14.01 -1.56 2.59
C ASP A 57 -12.88 -1.78 3.60
N TYR A 58 -11.66 -2.07 3.14
CA TYR A 58 -10.47 -2.16 3.98
C TYR A 58 -10.19 -0.84 4.72
N LEU A 59 -10.24 0.29 4.01
CA LEU A 59 -9.98 1.61 4.59
C LEU A 59 -11.08 2.04 5.56
N LEU A 60 -12.34 1.73 5.26
CA LEU A 60 -13.47 2.00 6.14
C LEU A 60 -13.33 1.27 7.48
N GLN A 61 -12.80 0.04 7.49
CA GLN A 61 -12.50 -0.67 8.75
C GLN A 61 -11.45 0.06 9.60
N LEU A 62 -10.41 0.64 8.99
CA LEU A 62 -9.43 1.47 9.71
C LEU A 62 -10.06 2.75 10.23
N ILE A 63 -10.88 3.42 9.42
CA ILE A 63 -11.58 4.65 9.81
C ILE A 63 -12.56 4.38 10.97
N GLN A 64 -13.26 3.25 10.96
CA GLN A 64 -14.13 2.84 12.06
C GLN A 64 -13.36 2.65 13.37
N GLN A 65 -12.18 2.01 13.33
CA GLN A 65 -11.34 1.85 14.52
C GLN A 65 -10.77 3.18 15.03
N TRP A 66 -10.43 4.09 14.12
CA TRP A 66 -10.04 5.46 14.47
C TRP A 66 -11.20 6.22 15.15
N GLN A 67 -12.42 6.13 14.62
CA GLN A 67 -13.62 6.74 15.23
C GLN A 67 -13.90 6.18 16.63
N GLN A 68 -13.56 4.92 16.88
CA GLN A 68 -13.63 4.26 18.19
C GLN A 68 -12.47 4.64 19.13
N ARG A 69 -11.56 5.52 18.69
CA ARG A 69 -10.40 6.01 19.44
C ARG A 69 -9.39 4.91 19.82
N HIS A 70 -9.26 3.87 18.99
CA HIS A 70 -8.21 2.86 19.20
C HIS A 70 -6.80 3.41 18.89
N PHE A 71 -6.71 4.45 18.07
CA PHE A 71 -5.48 5.18 17.71
C PHE A 71 -5.84 6.56 17.16
N ASP A 72 -4.88 7.49 17.15
CA ASP A 72 -5.06 8.83 16.56
C ASP A 72 -4.58 8.89 15.11
N ALA A 73 -3.57 8.08 14.78
CA ALA A 73 -3.05 7.94 13.43
C ALA A 73 -2.62 6.50 13.14
N VAL A 74 -2.63 6.15 11.86
CA VAL A 74 -2.16 4.84 11.38
C VAL A 74 -1.31 4.98 10.13
N SER A 75 -0.21 4.23 10.09
CA SER A 75 0.62 4.03 8.90
C SER A 75 1.04 2.55 8.80
N ALA A 76 1.65 2.16 7.68
CA ALA A 76 2.24 0.83 7.58
C ALA A 76 3.56 0.74 8.34
N ARG A 77 3.90 -0.42 8.88
CA ARG A 77 5.27 -0.71 9.28
C ARG A 77 6.15 -0.89 8.05
N THR A 78 7.38 -0.37 8.09
CA THR A 78 8.37 -0.56 7.01
C THR A 78 8.59 -2.03 6.71
N SER A 79 8.77 -2.87 7.73
CA SER A 79 8.97 -4.31 7.57
C SER A 79 7.80 -5.02 6.89
N ALA A 80 6.56 -4.59 7.14
CA ALA A 80 5.38 -5.17 6.48
C ALA A 80 5.30 -4.76 5.01
N MET A 81 5.61 -3.50 4.69
CA MET A 81 5.73 -3.02 3.30
C MET A 81 6.81 -3.80 2.55
N GLU A 82 7.99 -3.96 3.15
CA GLU A 82 9.12 -4.68 2.55
C GLU A 82 8.77 -6.15 2.30
N ALA A 83 8.21 -6.85 3.29
CA ALA A 83 7.80 -8.24 3.16
C ALA A 83 6.73 -8.42 2.07
N PHE A 84 5.76 -7.50 1.99
CA PHE A 84 4.74 -7.48 0.94
C PHE A 84 5.38 -7.33 -0.44
N ASN A 85 6.23 -6.33 -0.63
CA ASN A 85 6.90 -6.09 -1.91
C ASN A 85 7.86 -7.22 -2.30
N HIS A 86 8.54 -7.83 -1.32
CA HIS A 86 9.38 -9.00 -1.56
C HIS A 86 8.56 -10.21 -2.05
N THR A 87 7.37 -10.42 -1.48
CA THR A 87 6.44 -11.47 -1.92
C THR A 87 6.01 -11.25 -3.37
N LEU A 88 5.66 -10.02 -3.74
CA LEU A 88 5.30 -9.65 -5.11
C LEU A 88 6.47 -9.88 -6.08
N LYS A 89 7.65 -9.35 -5.75
CA LYS A 89 8.86 -9.49 -6.57
C LYS A 89 9.24 -10.96 -6.79
N THR A 90 9.09 -11.79 -5.76
CA THR A 90 9.38 -13.22 -5.87
C THR A 90 8.40 -13.92 -6.80
N ALA A 91 7.10 -13.67 -6.65
CA ALA A 91 6.09 -14.29 -7.50
C ALA A 91 6.12 -13.80 -8.95
N MET A 92 6.59 -12.57 -9.19
CA MET A 92 6.67 -12.00 -10.52
C MET A 92 7.61 -12.78 -11.45
N LYS A 93 8.66 -13.42 -10.88
CA LYS A 93 9.67 -14.23 -11.59
C LYS A 93 9.07 -15.32 -12.49
N ASP A 94 7.92 -15.86 -12.10
CA ASP A 94 7.27 -16.97 -12.77
C ASP A 94 6.11 -16.52 -13.67
N THR A 95 6.05 -15.23 -14.02
CA THR A 95 4.96 -14.65 -14.81
C THR A 95 5.41 -14.13 -16.17
N VAL A 96 4.46 -13.96 -17.08
CA VAL A 96 4.69 -13.35 -18.40
C VAL A 96 5.11 -11.87 -18.34
N TRP A 97 4.94 -11.21 -17.18
CA TRP A 97 5.24 -9.79 -16.99
C TRP A 97 6.72 -9.46 -17.00
N LEU A 98 7.61 -10.45 -16.79
CA LEU A 98 9.06 -10.31 -16.94
C LEU A 98 9.58 -10.74 -18.32
N GLY A 99 8.68 -10.89 -19.30
CA GLY A 99 9.05 -11.15 -20.69
C GLY A 99 9.72 -9.97 -21.40
N VAL A 100 10.10 -10.16 -22.67
CA VAL A 100 10.92 -9.24 -23.49
C VAL A 100 10.22 -7.92 -23.88
N CYS A 101 9.05 -7.61 -23.30
CA CYS A 101 8.27 -6.42 -23.64
C CYS A 101 8.41 -5.33 -22.56
N GLN A 102 8.99 -4.20 -22.98
CA GLN A 102 8.89 -2.94 -22.25
C GLN A 102 7.42 -2.54 -22.13
N SER A 103 6.92 -2.36 -20.90
CA SER A 103 5.55 -1.93 -20.64
C SER A 103 5.51 -0.81 -19.62
N TRP A 104 4.41 -0.05 -19.59
CA TRP A 104 4.19 1.02 -18.60
C TRP A 104 4.16 0.52 -17.15
N TYR A 105 4.06 -0.80 -16.94
CA TYR A 105 4.08 -1.41 -15.61
C TYR A 105 5.49 -1.62 -15.06
N LEU A 106 6.55 -1.49 -15.87
CA LEU A 106 7.92 -1.67 -15.38
C LEU A 106 8.41 -0.39 -14.68
N ASP A 107 8.99 -0.56 -13.49
CA ASP A 107 9.74 0.50 -12.84
C ASP A 107 11.16 0.65 -13.46
N PRO A 108 11.97 1.65 -13.05
CA PRO A 108 13.32 1.85 -13.58
C PRO A 108 14.26 0.66 -13.37
N ASP A 109 13.99 -0.22 -12.40
CA ASP A 109 14.76 -1.44 -12.13
C ASP A 109 14.28 -2.62 -13.00
N GLY A 110 13.23 -2.42 -13.81
CA GLY A 110 12.60 -3.46 -14.63
C GLY A 110 11.67 -4.38 -13.84
N ASP A 111 11.30 -4.03 -12.60
CA ASP A 111 10.33 -4.79 -11.82
C ASP A 111 8.90 -4.35 -12.20
N PRO A 112 7.99 -5.26 -12.56
CA PRO A 112 6.59 -4.94 -12.80
C PRO A 112 5.87 -4.49 -11.52
N ALA A 113 5.30 -3.29 -11.53
CA ALA A 113 4.50 -2.71 -10.46
C ALA A 113 3.03 -3.17 -10.51
N ILE A 114 2.81 -4.47 -10.61
CA ILE A 114 1.48 -5.09 -10.76
C ILE A 114 1.28 -6.25 -9.79
N TRP A 115 0.02 -6.60 -9.52
CA TRP A 115 -0.34 -7.77 -8.73
C TRP A 115 -0.18 -9.07 -9.54
N PRO A 116 0.69 -10.02 -9.13
CA PRO A 116 0.97 -11.24 -9.91
C PRO A 116 0.04 -12.42 -9.56
N PHE A 117 -0.88 -12.27 -8.60
CA PHE A 117 -1.71 -13.37 -8.12
C PHE A 117 -3.16 -13.27 -8.59
N SER A 118 -3.99 -14.24 -8.20
CA SER A 118 -5.41 -14.26 -8.52
C SER A 118 -6.19 -13.12 -7.88
N TRP A 119 -7.37 -12.83 -8.44
CA TRP A 119 -8.35 -11.89 -7.86
C TRP A 119 -8.76 -12.32 -6.45
N GLN A 120 -9.07 -13.61 -6.25
CA GLN A 120 -9.47 -14.11 -4.93
C GLN A 120 -8.41 -13.82 -3.86
N ARG A 121 -7.13 -14.04 -4.18
CA ARG A 121 -6.05 -13.73 -3.25
C ARG A 121 -6.01 -12.24 -2.93
N TRP A 122 -6.22 -11.36 -3.92
CA TRP A 122 -6.29 -9.92 -3.65
C TRP A 122 -7.40 -9.61 -2.65
N VAL A 123 -8.62 -10.11 -2.90
CA VAL A 123 -9.78 -9.94 -2.01
C VAL A 123 -9.45 -10.42 -0.60
N ASP A 124 -8.85 -11.60 -0.45
CA ASP A 124 -8.49 -12.17 0.86
C ASP A 124 -7.45 -11.30 1.59
N GLU A 125 -6.43 -10.81 0.86
CA GLU A 125 -5.33 -10.02 1.43
C GLU A 125 -5.77 -8.62 1.86
N VAL A 126 -6.87 -8.10 1.29
CA VAL A 126 -7.49 -6.81 1.65
C VAL A 126 -8.85 -6.96 2.35
N ALA A 127 -9.25 -8.17 2.76
CA ALA A 127 -10.52 -8.38 3.43
C ALA A 127 -10.59 -7.66 4.80
N ALA A 128 -9.45 -7.58 5.50
CA ALA A 128 -9.35 -6.90 6.79
C ALA A 128 -7.93 -6.37 7.07
N PRO A 129 -7.78 -5.25 7.79
CA PRO A 129 -6.49 -4.76 8.23
C PRO A 129 -5.77 -5.71 9.18
N GLN A 130 -4.53 -6.06 8.83
CA GLN A 130 -3.68 -6.86 9.70
C GLN A 130 -2.98 -5.93 10.70
N MET A 131 -3.59 -5.75 11.89
CA MET A 131 -3.14 -4.75 12.87
C MET A 131 -1.66 -4.88 13.26
N ALA A 132 -1.11 -6.11 13.27
CA ALA A 132 0.31 -6.35 13.53
C ALA A 132 1.26 -5.71 12.49
N HIS A 133 0.78 -5.50 11.27
CA HIS A 133 1.51 -4.86 10.17
C HIS A 133 1.43 -3.33 10.19
N LEU A 134 0.61 -2.78 11.07
CA LEU A 134 0.37 -1.36 11.17
C LEU A 134 1.17 -0.74 12.33
N ARG A 135 1.58 0.50 12.12
CA ARG A 135 2.09 1.38 13.17
C ARG A 135 0.92 2.26 13.59
N LEU A 136 0.48 2.08 14.84
CA LEU A 136 -0.55 2.90 15.45
C LEU A 136 0.12 4.01 16.25
N HIS A 137 -0.35 5.23 16.05
CA HIS A 137 0.13 6.42 16.74
C HIS A 137 -0.92 6.86 17.76
N GLN A 138 -0.44 7.24 18.94
CA GLN A 138 -1.22 7.85 20.00
C GLN A 138 -0.52 9.19 20.30
N TYR A 139 -1.22 10.30 20.07
CA TYR A 139 -0.71 11.62 20.38
C TYR A 139 -1.20 11.99 21.77
N SER A 140 -0.27 12.37 22.64
CA SER A 140 -0.63 12.96 23.93
C SER A 140 -1.47 14.21 23.65
N ASN A 141 -2.71 14.22 24.13
CA ASN A 141 -3.58 15.39 24.14
C ASN A 141 -2.99 16.47 25.07
N GLU A 142 -1.89 17.09 24.67
CA GLU A 142 -1.54 18.40 25.18
C GLU A 142 -2.28 19.42 24.32
N PRO A 143 -3.13 20.29 24.91
CA PRO A 143 -3.81 21.33 24.16
C PRO A 143 -2.76 22.26 23.53
N ILE A 144 -2.96 22.58 22.25
CA ILE A 144 -2.23 23.62 21.50
C ILE A 144 -2.54 24.99 22.11
#